data_AF-A0A9X3M6W9-F1
#
_entry.id   AF-A0A9X3M6W9-F1
#
_cell.length_a   1.000
_cell.length_b   1.000
_cell.length_c   1.000
_cell.angle_alpha   90.00
_cell.angle_beta   90.00
_cell.angle_gamma   90.00
#
_symmetry.space_group_name_H-M   'P 1'
#
loop_
_entity.id
_entity.type
_entity.pdbx_description
1 polymer ?
#
loop_
_entity_poly.entity_id
_entity_poly.type
_entity_poly.pdbx_seq_one_letter_code
_entity_poly.pdbx_strand_id
1 'polypeptide(L)' 'MDDLKNKAEGVAGQAKEAAGEATNNDDLANEGRADQTKSDIKEKANELKDKATDAVNKVLGDAQK' A
#
# COMPACT_ATOMS: atom_id res chain seq x y z
N MET A 1 7.62 -8.19 -10.39
CA MET A 1 8.47 -7.99 -9.19
C MET A 1 7.73 -7.16 -8.14
N ASP A 2 6.98 -6.13 -8.53
CA ASP A 2 6.13 -5.33 -7.63
C ASP A 2 5.12 -6.16 -6.82
N ASP A 3 4.32 -7.02 -7.48
CA ASP A 3 3.29 -7.80 -6.79
C ASP A 3 3.86 -8.76 -5.73
N LEU A 4 4.99 -9.39 -6.03
CA LEU A 4 5.64 -10.32 -5.10
C LEU A 4 6.17 -9.57 -3.87
N LYS A 5 6.65 -8.34 -4.05
CA LYS A 5 7.17 -7.51 -2.98
C LYS A 5 6.05 -6.98 -2.09
N ASN A 6 4.96 -6.46 -2.68
CA ASN A 6 3.77 -6.04 -1.92
C ASN A 6 3.16 -7.20 -1.13
N LYS A 7 3.08 -8.39 -1.74
CA LYS A 7 2.56 -9.57 -1.05
C LYS A 7 3.48 -10.05 0.07
N ALA A 8 4.80 -9.95 -0.11
CA ALA A 8 5.78 -10.26 0.93
C ALA A 8 5.70 -9.26 2.10
N GLU A 9 5.51 -7.97 1.82
CA GLU A 9 5.32 -6.94 2.85
C GLU A 9 4.01 -7.16 3.64
N GLY A 10 2.92 -7.56 2.97
CA GLY A 10 1.67 -7.95 3.63
C GLY A 10 1.84 -9.16 4.56
N VAL A 11 2.50 -10.22 4.08
CA VAL A 11 2.80 -11.42 4.89
C VAL A 11 3.71 -11.08 6.08
N ALA A 12 4.69 -10.20 5.88
CA ALA A 12 5.56 -9.74 6.96
C ALA A 12 4.78 -8.93 8.01
N GLY A 13 3.85 -8.07 7.59
CA GLY A 13 2.97 -7.33 8.50
C GLY A 13 2.08 -8.25 9.33
N GLN A 14 1.47 -9.26 8.72
CA GLN A 14 0.68 -10.26 9.44
C GLN A 14 1.53 -11.10 10.41
N ALA A 15 2.77 -11.42 10.04
CA ALA A 15 3.70 -12.13 10.90
C ALA A 15 4.10 -11.29 12.12
N LYS A 16 4.36 -9.98 11.95
CA LYS A 16 4.60 -9.05 13.06
C LYS A 16 3.38 -8.93 13.97
N GLU A 17 2.18 -8.86 13.39
CA GLU A 17 0.93 -8.83 14.15
C GLU A 17 0.78 -10.07 15.04
N ALA A 18 0.85 -11.25 14.43
CA ALA A 18 0.71 -12.52 15.14
C ALA A 18 1.84 -12.74 16.17
N ALA A 19 3.08 -12.36 15.85
CA ALA A 19 4.19 -12.45 16.78
C ALA A 19 4.04 -11.49 17.96
N GLY A 20 3.54 -10.28 17.71
CA GLY A 20 3.25 -9.29 18.75
C GLY A 20 2.15 -9.77 19.69
N GLU A 21 1.04 -10.26 19.14
CA GLU A 21 -0.05 -10.85 19.94
C GLU A 21 0.41 -12.07 20.75
N ALA A 22 1.19 -12.96 20.14
CA ALA A 22 1.71 -14.15 20.82
C ALA A 22 2.70 -13.83 21.94
N THR A 23 3.44 -12.73 21.83
CA THR A 23 4.45 -12.31 22.82
C THR A 23 3.96 -11.21 23.77
N ASN A 24 2.68 -10.80 23.67
CA ASN A 24 2.14 -9.62 24.37
C ASN A 24 2.98 -8.35 24.13
N ASN A 25 3.46 -8.18 22.91
CA ASN A 25 4.20 -7.00 22.46
C ASN A 25 3.29 -6.16 21.54
N ASP A 26 2.59 -5.20 22.15
CA ASP A 26 1.66 -4.30 21.47
C ASP A 26 2.35 -3.45 20.39
N ASP A 27 3.61 -3.06 20.58
CA ASP A 27 4.37 -2.31 19.56
C ASP A 27 4.55 -3.13 18.29
N LEU A 28 4.96 -4.40 18.43
CA LEU A 28 5.15 -5.29 17.28
C LEU A 28 3.82 -5.59 16.58
N ALA A 29 2.75 -5.76 17.35
CA ALA A 29 1.41 -5.98 16.80
C ALA A 29 0.90 -4.76 16.01
N ASN A 30 1.08 -3.57 16.58
CA ASN A 30 0.68 -2.31 15.96
C ASN A 30 1.53 -1.98 14.73
N GLU A 31 2.82 -2.31 14.71
CA GLU A 31 3.67 -2.13 13.54
C GLU A 31 3.16 -2.98 12.36
N GLY A 32 2.79 -4.23 12.62
CA GLY A 32 2.19 -5.12 11.61
C GLY A 32 0.88 -4.58 11.02
N ARG A 33 -0.02 -4.04 11.86
CA ARG A 33 -1.28 -3.39 11.41
C ARG A 33 -1.03 -2.09 10.66
N ALA A 34 -0.05 -1.30 11.11
CA ALA A 34 0.31 -0.04 10.48
C ALA A 34 0.90 -0.24 9.08
N ASP A 35 1.76 -1.26 8.90
CA ASP A 35 2.33 -1.63 7.60
C ASP A 35 1.23 -2.07 6.60
N GLN A 36 0.25 -2.87 7.06
CA GLN A 36 -0.92 -3.25 6.25
C GLN A 36 -1.74 -2.02 5.84
N THR A 37 -2.09 -1.17 6.80
CA THR A 37 -2.90 0.04 6.55
C THR A 37 -2.20 1.03 5.62
N LYS A 38 -0.89 1.22 5.79
CA LYS A 38 -0.10 2.08 4.90
C LYS A 38 -0.07 1.55 3.48
N SER A 39 0.05 0.24 3.30
CA SER A 39 0.03 -0.38 1.98
C SER A 39 -1.31 -0.16 1.28
N ASP A 40 -2.43 -0.41 1.96
CA ASP A 40 -3.77 -0.16 1.42
C ASP A 40 -3.99 1.30 1.01
N ILE A 41 -3.55 2.24 1.86
CA ILE A 41 -3.66 3.67 1.56
C ILE A 41 -2.80 4.03 0.34
N LYS A 42 -1.57 3.50 0.27
CA LYS A 42 -0.63 3.79 -0.82
C LYS A 42 -1.11 3.23 -2.15
N GLU A 43 -1.71 2.04 -2.15
CA GLU A 43 -2.30 1.43 -3.33
C GLU A 43 -3.50 2.25 -3.84
N LYS A 44 -4.44 2.59 -2.95
CA LYS A 44 -5.58 3.46 -3.29
C LYS A 44 -5.15 4.85 -3.76
N ALA A 45 -4.13 5.43 -3.14
CA ALA A 45 -3.59 6.73 -3.53
C ALA A 45 -2.92 6.67 -4.91
N ASN A 46 -2.16 5.61 -5.21
CA ASN A 46 -1.58 5.39 -6.53
C ASN A 46 -2.67 5.17 -7.59
N GLU A 47 -3.69 4.36 -7.33
CA GLU A 47 -4.81 4.20 -8.26
C GLU A 47 -5.53 5.52 -8.56
N LEU A 48 -5.79 6.33 -7.53
CA LEU A 48 -6.41 7.65 -7.69
C LEU A 48 -5.51 8.60 -8.48
N LYS A 49 -4.21 8.61 -8.18
CA LYS A 49 -3.22 9.42 -8.88
C LYS A 49 -3.09 9.00 -10.34
N ASP A 50 -3.05 7.72 -10.64
CA ASP A 50 -2.97 7.20 -12.00
C ASP A 50 -4.22 7.60 -12.78
N LYS A 51 -5.42 7.39 -12.23
CA LYS A 51 -6.68 7.82 -12.87
C LYS A 51 -6.73 9.33 -13.13
N ALA A 52 -6.27 10.15 -12.18
CA ALA A 52 -6.22 11.60 -12.35
C ALA A 52 -5.17 12.01 -13.39
N THR A 53 -4.00 11.38 -13.36
CA THR A 53 -2.91 11.65 -14.31
C THR A 53 -3.31 11.22 -15.72
N ASP A 54 -4.01 10.11 -15.88
CA ASP A 54 -4.52 9.62 -17.17
C ASP A 54 -5.57 10.59 -17.75
N ALA A 55 -6.50 11.06 -16.93
CA ALA A 55 -7.49 12.05 -17.33
C ALA A 55 -6.85 13.39 -17.74
N VAL A 56 -5.89 13.88 -16.96
CA VAL A 56 -5.14 15.11 -17.25
C VAL A 56 -4.28 14.93 -18.52
N ASN A 57 -3.60 13.80 -18.69
CA ASN A 57 -2.82 13.49 -19.88
C ASN A 57 -3.71 13.40 -21.13
N LYS A 58 -4.92 12.87 -21.01
CA LYS A 58 -5.87 12.81 -22.13
C LYS A 58 -6.33 14.21 -22.54
N VAL A 59 -6.68 15.06 -21.57
CA VAL A 59 -7.09 16.45 -21.81
C VAL A 59 -5.94 17.31 -22.36
N LEU A 60 -4.73 17.17 -21.81
CA LEU A 60 -3.54 17.89 -22.28
C LEU A 60 -3.05 17.37 -23.64
N GLY A 61 -3.10 16.06 -23.86
CA GLY A 61 -2.67 15.40 -25.10
C GLY A 61 -3.57 15.74 -26.29
N ASP A 62 -4.88 15.81 -26.08
CA ASP A 62 -5.82 16.28 -27.12
C ASP A 62 -5.69 17.79 -27.39
N ALA A 63 -5.17 18.57 -26.43
CA ALA A 63 -4.93 20.01 -26.61
C ALA A 63 -3.59 20.35 -27.29
N GLN A 64 -2.66 19.40 -27.40
CA GLN A 64 -1.36 19.58 -28.08
C GLN A 64 -1.36 19.12 -29.56
N LYS A 65 -2.44 18.52 -30.06
CA LYS A 65 -2.60 18.11 -31.47
C LYS A 65 -3.40 19.14 -32.26
#